data_AF-B8C2B8-F1
#
_entry.id   AF-B8C2B8-F1
#
_cell.length_a   1.000
_cell.length_b   1.000
_cell.length_c   1.000
_cell.angle_alpha   90.00
_cell.angle_beta   90.00
_cell.angle_gamma   90.00
#
_symmetry.space_group_name_H-M   'P 1'
#
loop_
_entity.id
_entity.type
_entity.pdbx_description
1 polymer ?
#
loop_
_entity_poly.entity_id
_entity_poly.type
_entity_poly.pdbx_seq_one_letter_code
_entity_poly.pdbx_strand_id
1 'polypeptide(L)'
;MRQKSAYGPHTKNHNAMVSYDEILTEAGFSQAAIREVREGKLHYGGSLDAASDTELSVKLAFRVDAKLENVKELFLRFPKKKEFDDTVEELGMIAADGGDGSLDDFAGIKLDKNAITLDKLYQNAAPGSDLNLSKDEIDKFKKLGKKASHEDIEKCLRQILLDRFHAYKKDGLSGIKPYARSKKEFSSGNELKYQIEVGPILKKHSPIFHKYAMEYPNNKPDGAEESFFWVNSIIDEKPTIALVHRLGMPQDGGWVYLERHFYISRSHNCLQGIGAALPVDDGAVVFYATRTSTDQVSGFGGAAKRTIGNRIMGGRMAANFERARQVVVTAKELDMLKL
;
A
#
# COMPACT_ATOMS: atom_id res chain seq x y z
N MET A 1 34.86 1.48 -63.90
CA MET A 1 33.48 0.93 -63.95
C MET A 1 33.26 0.10 -62.71
N ARG A 2 32.67 0.64 -61.63
CA ARG A 2 31.24 0.62 -61.25
C ARG A 2 30.61 -0.80 -61.19
N GLN A 3 30.44 -1.34 -59.98
CA GLN A 3 29.16 -1.62 -59.28
C GLN A 3 29.49 -2.48 -58.04
N LYS A 4 29.41 -1.94 -56.81
CA LYS A 4 28.26 -1.63 -55.93
C LYS A 4 28.18 -2.67 -54.79
N SER A 5 28.86 -2.31 -53.71
CA SER A 5 28.61 -2.76 -52.34
C SER A 5 27.24 -2.24 -51.88
N ALA A 6 26.45 -3.11 -51.25
CA ALA A 6 25.28 -2.75 -50.46
C ALA A 6 25.06 -3.79 -49.37
N TYR A 7 25.93 -3.78 -48.36
CA TYR A 7 25.60 -4.28 -47.03
C TYR A 7 25.40 -3.04 -46.14
N GLY A 8 24.14 -2.65 -45.96
CA GLY A 8 23.76 -1.67 -44.94
C GLY A 8 23.46 -2.41 -43.63
N PRO A 9 23.99 -1.97 -42.48
CA PRO A 9 23.59 -2.54 -41.20
C PRO A 9 22.19 -2.02 -40.85
N HIS A 10 21.20 -2.91 -40.89
CA HIS A 10 19.95 -2.73 -40.15
C HIS A 10 20.21 -2.96 -38.66
N THR A 11 20.82 -2.00 -37.99
CA THR A 11 20.72 -1.87 -36.54
C THR A 11 19.51 -0.99 -36.24
N LYS A 12 18.35 -1.61 -35.99
CA LYS A 12 17.27 -0.95 -35.24
C LYS A 12 17.84 -0.64 -33.86
N ASN A 13 18.17 0.63 -33.65
CA ASN A 13 18.58 1.14 -32.35
C ASN A 13 17.48 0.87 -31.32
N HIS A 14 17.93 0.53 -30.12
CA HIS A 14 17.20 0.04 -28.98
C HIS A 14 16.07 0.97 -28.52
N ASN A 15 15.08 0.37 -27.84
CA ASN A 15 14.00 1.00 -27.09
C ASN A 15 14.36 2.40 -26.61
N ALA A 16 13.70 3.43 -27.15
CA ALA A 16 13.66 4.72 -26.47
C ALA A 16 13.01 4.47 -25.10
N MET A 17 13.76 4.74 -24.03
CA MET A 17 13.25 4.68 -22.66
C MET A 17 12.00 5.57 -22.60
N VAL A 18 10.87 5.01 -22.17
CA VAL A 18 9.61 5.77 -22.02
C VAL A 18 9.89 6.90 -21.04
N SER A 19 9.63 8.15 -21.43
CA SER A 19 9.82 9.30 -20.54
C SER A 19 8.85 9.20 -19.36
N TYR A 20 9.28 9.61 -18.16
CA TYR A 20 8.37 9.72 -17.02
C TYR A 20 7.19 10.66 -17.34
N ASP A 21 7.35 11.65 -18.24
CA ASP A 21 6.26 12.53 -18.64
C ASP A 21 5.14 11.77 -19.37
N GLU A 22 5.50 10.78 -20.18
CA GLU A 22 4.53 9.94 -20.88
C GLU A 22 3.76 9.09 -19.87
N ILE A 23 4.46 8.46 -18.92
CA ILE A 23 3.85 7.68 -17.84
C ILE A 23 2.92 8.55 -16.98
N LEU A 24 3.36 9.77 -16.60
CA LEU A 24 2.54 10.70 -15.82
C LEU A 24 1.32 11.19 -16.62
N THR A 25 1.48 11.48 -17.92
CA THR A 25 0.36 11.87 -18.80
C THR A 25 -0.68 10.75 -18.86
N GLU A 26 -0.25 9.51 -19.03
CA GLU A 26 -1.14 8.35 -19.07
C GLU A 26 -1.79 8.06 -17.71
N ALA A 27 -1.09 8.31 -16.61
CA ALA A 27 -1.64 8.29 -15.26
C ALA A 27 -2.61 9.48 -14.99
N GLY A 28 -2.84 10.32 -15.99
CA GLY A 28 -3.81 11.41 -15.99
C GLY A 28 -3.34 12.65 -15.23
N PHE A 29 -2.04 12.88 -15.09
CA PHE A 29 -1.52 14.15 -14.59
C PHE A 29 -1.67 15.22 -15.66
N SER A 30 -2.04 16.45 -15.26
CA SER A 30 -2.10 17.57 -16.19
C SER A 30 -0.70 18.02 -16.59
N GLN A 31 -0.57 18.72 -17.71
CA GLN A 31 0.71 19.30 -18.12
C GLN A 31 1.25 20.32 -17.10
N ALA A 32 0.37 20.98 -16.34
CA ALA A 32 0.78 21.85 -15.23
C ALA A 32 1.39 21.03 -14.08
N ALA A 33 0.75 19.93 -13.69
CA ALA A 33 1.25 19.02 -12.67
C ALA A 33 2.60 18.42 -13.06
N ILE A 34 2.75 18.00 -14.32
CA ILE A 34 4.03 17.46 -14.83
C ILE A 34 5.14 18.52 -14.71
N ARG A 35 4.87 19.77 -15.10
CA ARG A 35 5.85 20.87 -14.91
C ARG A 35 6.21 21.08 -13.45
N GLU A 36 5.25 21.06 -12.53
CA GLU A 36 5.52 21.17 -11.09
C GLU A 36 6.45 20.06 -10.60
N VAL A 37 6.23 18.81 -11.04
CA VAL A 37 7.11 17.67 -10.72
C VAL A 37 8.52 17.89 -11.25
N ARG A 38 8.66 18.40 -12.48
CA ARG A 38 9.98 18.74 -13.05
C ARG A 38 10.73 19.81 -12.25
N GLU A 39 9.98 20.77 -11.70
CA GLU A 39 10.51 21.82 -10.82
C GLU A 39 10.81 21.31 -9.40
N GLY A 40 10.66 20.01 -9.14
CA GLY A 40 10.94 19.40 -7.83
C GLY A 40 9.81 19.54 -6.81
N LYS A 41 8.62 19.99 -7.23
CA LYS A 41 7.45 20.12 -6.35
C LYS A 41 6.70 18.80 -6.26
N LEU A 42 6.14 18.52 -5.08
CA LEU A 42 5.15 17.47 -4.93
C LEU A 42 3.81 17.95 -5.47
N HIS A 43 3.31 17.24 -6.49
CA HIS A 43 1.95 17.40 -6.97
C HIS A 43 1.08 16.28 -6.40
N TYR A 44 -0.08 16.64 -5.86
CA TYR A 44 -1.13 15.71 -5.48
C TYR A 44 -2.48 16.24 -5.95
N GLY A 45 -3.33 15.37 -6.46
CA GLY A 45 -4.65 15.77 -6.95
C GLY A 45 -5.06 15.08 -8.24
N GLY A 46 -6.33 15.27 -8.58
CA GLY A 46 -7.05 14.39 -9.50
C GLY A 46 -7.43 13.08 -8.81
N SER A 47 -8.66 12.63 -9.01
CA SER A 47 -9.08 11.28 -8.64
C SER A 47 -8.80 10.34 -9.81
N LEU A 48 -8.43 9.10 -9.51
CA LEU A 48 -8.67 8.02 -10.46
C LEU A 48 -10.18 7.77 -10.50
N ASP A 49 -10.70 7.32 -11.64
CA ASP A 49 -12.06 6.81 -11.68
C ASP A 49 -12.18 5.73 -10.60
N ALA A 50 -13.16 5.92 -9.71
CA ALA A 50 -13.36 5.05 -8.57
C ALA A 50 -13.65 3.65 -9.10
N ALA A 51 -12.92 2.64 -8.62
CA ALA A 51 -13.17 1.26 -9.02
C ALA A 51 -14.59 0.86 -8.56
N SER A 52 -14.93 1.15 -7.30
CA SER A 52 -16.21 0.82 -6.67
C SER A 52 -16.88 2.05 -6.05
N ASP A 53 -18.13 1.90 -5.59
CA ASP A 53 -18.87 2.95 -4.89
C ASP A 53 -18.33 3.23 -3.47
N THR A 54 -17.48 2.33 -2.95
CA THR A 54 -16.80 2.45 -1.65
C THR A 54 -15.41 3.08 -1.74
N GLU A 55 -14.92 3.41 -2.94
CA GLU A 55 -13.51 3.74 -3.11
C GLU A 55 -13.20 5.25 -3.00
N LEU A 56 -12.15 5.56 -2.25
CA LEU A 56 -11.38 6.80 -2.33
C LEU A 56 -10.12 6.56 -3.16
N SER A 57 -9.77 7.50 -4.04
CA SER A 57 -8.58 7.43 -4.87
C SER A 57 -7.79 8.73 -4.85
N VAL A 58 -6.47 8.60 -4.70
CA VAL A 58 -5.52 9.72 -4.71
C VAL A 58 -4.32 9.32 -5.53
N LYS A 59 -3.79 10.25 -6.30
CA LYS A 59 -2.48 10.13 -6.93
C LYS A 59 -1.58 11.31 -6.59
N LEU A 60 -0.29 11.03 -6.51
CA LEU A 60 0.76 12.02 -6.32
C LEU A 60 1.97 11.69 -7.19
N ALA A 61 2.75 12.71 -7.49
CA ALA A 61 4.04 12.59 -8.15
C ALA A 61 4.98 13.68 -7.63
N PHE A 62 6.26 13.36 -7.50
CA PHE A 62 7.29 14.27 -7.02
C PHE A 62 8.68 13.76 -7.40
N ARG A 63 9.66 14.67 -7.38
CA ARG A 63 11.05 14.32 -7.60
C ARG A 63 11.78 14.16 -6.27
N VAL A 64 12.70 13.20 -6.20
CA VAL A 64 13.58 12.94 -5.06
C VAL A 64 15.03 13.03 -5.52
N ASP A 65 15.80 13.89 -4.90
CA ASP A 65 17.24 14.07 -5.18
C ASP A 65 18.09 13.05 -4.40
N ALA A 66 17.75 11.77 -4.54
CA ALA A 66 18.43 10.65 -3.88
C ALA A 66 18.60 9.47 -4.85
N LYS A 67 19.53 8.57 -4.51
CA LYS A 67 19.73 7.33 -5.26
C LYS A 67 18.44 6.50 -5.21
N LEU A 68 18.10 5.86 -6.33
CA LEU A 68 16.95 4.97 -6.43
C LEU A 68 16.94 3.89 -5.33
N GLU A 69 18.10 3.35 -4.98
CA GLU A 69 18.26 2.38 -3.91
C GLU A 69 17.72 2.90 -2.57
N ASN A 70 17.92 4.18 -2.25
CA ASN A 70 17.40 4.76 -1.01
C ASN A 70 15.88 4.89 -1.03
N VAL A 71 15.28 5.17 -2.20
CA VAL A 71 13.83 5.21 -2.38
C VAL A 71 13.24 3.81 -2.23
N LYS A 72 13.89 2.81 -2.83
CA LYS A 72 13.53 1.39 -2.69
C LYS A 72 13.58 0.97 -1.22
N GLU A 73 14.68 1.23 -0.54
CA GLU A 73 14.88 0.84 0.87
C GLU A 73 13.88 1.54 1.80
N LEU A 74 13.60 2.84 1.58
CA LEU A 74 12.56 3.57 2.33
C LEU A 74 11.20 2.89 2.17
N PHE A 75 10.86 2.48 0.95
CA PHE A 75 9.60 1.81 0.68
C PHE A 75 9.59 0.40 1.27
N LEU A 76 10.51 -0.48 0.90
CA LEU A 76 10.44 -1.90 1.24
C LEU A 76 10.74 -2.18 2.71
N ARG A 77 11.79 -1.58 3.25
CA ARG A 77 12.43 -2.11 4.47
C ARG A 77 12.31 -1.20 5.67
N PHE A 78 11.79 0.01 5.50
CA PHE A 78 11.94 1.01 6.54
C PHE A 78 10.79 0.97 7.57
N PRO A 79 11.06 0.55 8.82
CA PRO A 79 10.11 0.64 9.94
C PRO A 79 9.89 2.09 10.40
N LYS A 80 10.35 3.09 9.66
CA LYS A 80 10.28 4.48 10.08
C LYS A 80 9.08 5.21 9.51
N LYS A 81 8.01 4.47 9.20
CA LYS A 81 6.70 5.07 8.91
C LYS A 81 6.30 6.07 9.99
N LYS A 82 6.65 5.82 11.26
CA LYS A 82 6.48 6.76 12.38
C LYS A 82 7.22 8.10 12.22
N GLU A 83 8.36 8.14 11.52
CA GLU A 83 9.10 9.39 11.31
C GLU A 83 8.39 10.35 10.34
N PHE A 84 7.49 9.83 9.48
CA PHE A 84 6.82 10.64 8.46
C PHE A 84 5.29 10.52 8.44
N ASP A 85 4.69 9.66 9.26
CA ASP A 85 3.25 9.49 9.40
C ASP A 85 2.88 9.59 10.89
N ASP A 86 2.39 10.76 11.30
CA ASP A 86 2.04 11.11 12.67
C ASP A 86 0.83 10.34 13.21
N THR A 87 0.09 9.66 12.33
CA THR A 87 -1.00 8.77 12.74
C THR A 87 -0.50 7.44 13.26
N VAL A 88 0.75 7.06 12.98
CA VAL A 88 1.31 5.75 13.36
C VAL A 88 1.84 5.78 14.78
N GLU A 89 1.28 4.94 15.62
CA GLU A 89 1.68 4.81 17.02
C GLU A 89 2.73 3.72 17.19
N GLU A 90 2.49 2.57 16.57
CA GLU A 90 3.34 1.39 16.65
C GLU A 90 3.38 0.62 15.34
N LEU A 91 4.49 -0.04 15.05
CA LEU A 91 4.60 -0.97 13.93
C LEU A 91 5.63 -2.04 14.22
N GLY A 92 5.50 -3.20 13.58
CA GLY A 92 6.45 -4.28 13.72
C GLY A 92 6.53 -5.11 12.44
N MET A 93 7.73 -5.57 12.12
CA MET A 93 7.95 -6.48 11.01
C MET A 93 7.37 -7.85 11.33
N ILE A 94 6.86 -8.53 10.31
CA ILE A 94 6.40 -9.91 10.39
C ILE A 94 7.35 -10.75 9.53
N ALA A 95 7.85 -11.85 10.07
CA ALA A 95 8.78 -12.72 9.35
C ALA A 95 9.97 -11.97 8.71
N ALA A 96 10.68 -11.17 9.51
CA ALA A 96 11.82 -10.39 9.01
C ALA A 96 12.96 -11.26 8.43
N ASP A 97 12.99 -12.54 8.77
CA ASP A 97 13.89 -13.57 8.26
C ASP A 97 13.38 -14.24 6.96
N GLY A 98 12.20 -13.86 6.46
CA GLY A 98 11.52 -14.47 5.32
C GLY A 98 10.74 -15.74 5.65
N GLY A 99 10.73 -16.17 6.92
CA GLY A 99 10.02 -17.35 7.41
C GLY A 99 8.51 -17.16 7.47
N ASP A 100 7.79 -18.08 8.10
CA ASP A 100 6.32 -18.02 8.17
C ASP A 100 5.78 -17.11 9.27
N GLY A 101 6.66 -16.45 10.01
CA GLY A 101 6.30 -15.56 11.11
C GLY A 101 5.85 -16.32 12.36
N SER A 102 5.71 -15.59 13.46
CA SER A 102 5.33 -16.17 14.75
C SER A 102 4.50 -15.20 15.58
N LEU A 103 3.97 -15.65 16.73
CA LEU A 103 3.27 -14.77 17.66
C LEU A 103 4.19 -13.66 18.21
N ASP A 104 5.50 -13.88 18.28
CA ASP A 104 6.46 -12.90 18.79
C ASP A 104 6.55 -11.68 17.88
N ASP A 105 6.34 -11.86 16.57
CA ASP A 105 6.27 -10.76 15.60
C ASP A 105 5.13 -9.77 15.95
N PHE A 106 4.10 -10.23 16.65
CA PHE A 106 2.92 -9.43 17.03
C PHE A 106 2.94 -8.97 18.50
N ALA A 107 4.03 -9.21 19.25
CA ALA A 107 4.12 -8.88 20.67
C ALA A 107 3.95 -7.38 20.95
N GLY A 108 4.37 -6.53 20.00
CA GLY A 108 4.23 -5.07 20.07
C GLY A 108 2.81 -4.54 19.84
N ILE A 109 1.87 -5.37 19.39
CA ILE A 109 0.47 -4.95 19.23
C ILE A 109 -0.17 -4.84 20.60
N LYS A 110 -0.60 -3.63 20.96
CA LYS A 110 -1.27 -3.30 22.21
C LYS A 110 -2.58 -2.58 21.99
N LEU A 111 -3.57 -2.87 22.84
CA LEU A 111 -4.89 -2.22 22.87
C LEU A 111 -5.00 -1.23 24.05
N ASP A 112 -3.89 -0.64 24.49
CA ASP A 112 -3.82 0.20 25.69
C ASP A 112 -4.66 1.48 25.58
N LYS A 113 -4.63 2.13 24.41
CA LYS A 113 -5.38 3.37 24.19
C LYS A 113 -6.88 3.06 24.09
N ASN A 114 -7.65 3.59 25.03
CA ASN A 114 -9.08 3.30 25.18
C ASN A 114 -9.37 1.81 25.43
N ALA A 115 -8.52 1.11 26.19
CA ALA A 115 -8.62 -0.33 26.49
C ALA A 115 -10.03 -0.79 26.84
N ILE A 116 -10.72 -0.12 27.79
CA ILE A 116 -12.09 -0.49 28.19
C ILE A 116 -13.07 -0.47 27.00
N THR A 117 -12.95 0.51 26.11
CA THR A 117 -13.80 0.64 24.93
C THR A 117 -13.46 -0.43 23.89
N LEU A 118 -12.17 -0.71 23.67
CA LEU A 118 -11.73 -1.74 22.74
C LEU A 118 -12.08 -3.14 23.25
N ASP A 119 -11.91 -3.43 24.54
CA ASP A 119 -12.29 -4.69 25.16
C ASP A 119 -13.78 -4.96 24.95
N LYS A 120 -14.61 -3.96 25.25
CA LYS A 120 -16.06 -4.04 24.98
C LYS A 120 -16.34 -4.24 23.50
N LEU A 121 -15.62 -3.58 22.60
CA LEU A 121 -15.81 -3.72 21.16
C LEU A 121 -15.53 -5.16 20.70
N TYR A 122 -14.43 -5.77 21.14
CA TYR A 122 -14.09 -7.15 20.82
C TYR A 122 -15.00 -8.17 21.51
N GLN A 123 -15.32 -7.98 22.79
CA GLN A 123 -16.26 -8.85 23.53
C GLN A 123 -17.68 -8.83 22.91
N ASN A 124 -18.06 -7.72 22.26
CA ASN A 124 -19.34 -7.55 21.57
C ASN A 124 -19.23 -7.71 20.05
N ALA A 125 -18.13 -8.26 19.54
CA ALA A 125 -17.94 -8.48 18.11
C ALA A 125 -19.13 -9.22 17.49
N ALA A 126 -19.63 -8.69 16.38
CA ALA A 126 -20.78 -9.21 15.66
C ALA A 126 -20.72 -8.79 14.18
N PRO A 127 -21.45 -9.48 13.28
CA PRO A 127 -21.56 -9.06 11.89
C PRO A 127 -22.05 -7.61 11.76
N GLY A 128 -21.26 -6.77 11.09
CA GLY A 128 -21.55 -5.34 10.92
C GLY A 128 -21.26 -4.46 12.14
N SER A 129 -20.61 -5.01 13.17
CA SER A 129 -19.92 -4.18 14.16
C SER A 129 -18.83 -3.33 13.50
N ASP A 130 -18.28 -2.37 14.23
CA ASP A 130 -17.20 -1.49 13.73
C ASP A 130 -15.85 -2.22 13.56
N LEU A 131 -15.83 -3.55 13.67
CA LEU A 131 -14.65 -4.39 13.44
C LEU A 131 -14.78 -5.17 12.13
N ASN A 132 -13.71 -5.19 11.35
CA ASN A 132 -13.56 -5.98 10.14
C ASN A 132 -13.17 -7.43 10.45
N LEU A 133 -14.08 -8.18 11.06
CA LEU A 133 -13.86 -9.58 11.38
C LEU A 133 -14.67 -10.49 10.46
N SER A 134 -14.12 -11.67 10.17
CA SER A 134 -14.86 -12.78 9.57
C SER A 134 -15.77 -13.45 10.61
N LYS A 135 -16.69 -14.32 10.16
CA LYS A 135 -17.60 -15.06 11.05
C LYS A 135 -16.84 -15.90 12.09
N ASP A 136 -15.84 -16.66 11.67
CA ASP A 136 -15.06 -17.51 12.57
C ASP A 136 -14.33 -16.71 13.65
N GLU A 137 -13.82 -15.52 13.31
CA GLU A 137 -13.09 -14.65 14.23
C GLU A 137 -14.03 -13.99 15.24
N ILE A 138 -15.22 -13.59 14.80
CA ILE A 138 -16.29 -13.17 15.71
C ILE A 138 -16.58 -14.29 16.72
N ASP A 139 -16.67 -15.54 16.26
CA ASP A 139 -16.93 -16.68 17.14
C ASP A 139 -15.76 -16.97 18.09
N LYS A 140 -14.50 -16.74 17.68
CA LYS A 140 -13.33 -16.79 18.58
C LYS A 140 -13.49 -15.79 19.74
N PHE A 141 -13.85 -14.53 19.47
CA PHE A 141 -14.05 -13.54 20.53
C PHE A 141 -15.29 -13.85 21.40
N LYS A 142 -16.40 -14.33 20.82
CA LYS A 142 -17.57 -14.75 21.59
C LYS A 142 -17.25 -15.87 22.57
N LYS A 143 -16.40 -16.83 22.18
CA LYS A 143 -15.96 -17.94 23.03
C LYS A 143 -15.16 -17.51 24.25
N LEU A 144 -14.46 -16.37 24.20
CA LEU A 144 -13.80 -15.79 25.39
C LEU A 144 -14.82 -15.32 26.44
N GLY A 145 -16.03 -14.93 26.01
CA GLY A 145 -17.10 -14.45 26.87
C GLY A 145 -16.94 -12.99 27.32
N LYS A 146 -17.97 -12.47 28.00
CA LYS A 146 -18.03 -11.05 28.46
C LYS A 146 -17.11 -10.72 29.62
N LYS A 147 -16.48 -11.73 30.23
CA LYS A 147 -15.55 -11.59 31.36
C LYS A 147 -14.09 -11.81 30.95
N ALA A 148 -13.81 -11.98 29.65
CA ALA A 148 -12.46 -12.09 29.14
C ALA A 148 -11.62 -10.91 29.61
N SER A 149 -10.41 -11.19 30.08
CA SER A 149 -9.47 -10.14 30.46
C SER A 149 -8.97 -9.40 29.22
N HIS A 150 -8.39 -8.21 29.42
CA HIS A 150 -7.72 -7.49 28.36
C HIS A 150 -6.64 -8.34 27.66
N GLU A 151 -5.88 -9.10 28.44
CA GLU A 151 -4.83 -10.00 27.93
C GLU A 151 -5.39 -11.14 27.07
N ASP A 152 -6.54 -11.72 27.46
CA ASP A 152 -7.22 -12.75 26.66
C ASP A 152 -7.63 -12.21 25.28
N ILE A 153 -8.12 -10.96 25.25
CA ILE A 153 -8.54 -10.28 24.02
C ILE A 153 -7.34 -10.00 23.12
N GLU A 154 -6.25 -9.45 23.68
CA GLU A 154 -5.01 -9.20 22.93
C GLU A 154 -4.42 -10.49 22.38
N LYS A 155 -4.37 -11.56 23.18
CA LYS A 155 -3.85 -12.86 22.76
C LYS A 155 -4.67 -13.45 21.62
N CYS A 156 -6.00 -13.38 21.71
CA CYS A 156 -6.90 -13.80 20.64
C CYS A 156 -6.69 -12.97 19.37
N LEU A 157 -6.56 -11.65 19.50
CA LEU A 157 -6.30 -10.75 18.39
C LEU A 157 -4.97 -11.06 17.70
N ARG A 158 -3.87 -11.19 18.44
CA ARG A 158 -2.55 -11.54 17.87
C ARG A 158 -2.60 -12.87 17.11
N GLN A 159 -3.29 -13.88 17.65
CA GLN A 159 -3.49 -15.14 16.94
C GLN A 159 -4.28 -14.97 15.65
N ILE A 160 -5.35 -14.17 15.66
CA ILE A 160 -6.13 -13.87 14.44
C ILE A 160 -5.26 -13.17 13.39
N LEU A 161 -4.41 -12.22 13.80
CA LEU A 161 -3.52 -11.51 12.88
C LEU A 161 -2.45 -12.44 12.28
N LEU A 162 -1.88 -13.33 13.09
CA LEU A 162 -0.97 -14.37 12.61
C LEU A 162 -1.66 -15.32 11.62
N ASP A 163 -2.86 -15.81 11.94
CA ASP A 163 -3.64 -16.68 11.06
C ASP A 163 -3.94 -16.00 9.71
N ARG A 164 -4.26 -14.70 9.73
CA ARG A 164 -4.49 -13.88 8.52
C ARG A 164 -3.22 -13.72 7.71
N PHE A 165 -2.09 -13.47 8.36
CA PHE A 165 -0.80 -13.39 7.69
C PHE A 165 -0.47 -14.71 6.99
N HIS A 166 -0.55 -15.85 7.68
CA HIS A 166 -0.29 -17.16 7.10
C HIS A 166 -1.18 -17.44 5.88
N ALA A 167 -2.49 -17.20 5.99
CA ALA A 167 -3.43 -17.40 4.90
C ALA A 167 -3.10 -16.52 3.69
N TYR A 168 -2.84 -15.22 3.92
CA TYR A 168 -2.46 -14.30 2.84
C TYR A 168 -1.11 -14.65 2.22
N LYS A 169 -0.10 -14.99 3.02
CA LYS A 169 1.23 -15.34 2.52
C LYS A 169 1.17 -16.57 1.61
N LYS A 170 0.37 -17.57 1.99
CA LYS A 170 0.20 -18.83 1.26
C LYS A 170 -0.68 -18.69 0.01
N ASP A 171 -1.84 -18.06 0.13
CA ASP A 171 -2.91 -18.10 -0.88
C ASP A 171 -3.19 -16.73 -1.51
N GLY A 172 -2.41 -15.70 -1.14
CA GLY A 172 -2.53 -14.35 -1.66
C GLY A 172 -3.90 -13.71 -1.38
N LEU A 173 -4.46 -13.05 -2.40
CA LEU A 173 -5.78 -12.43 -2.32
C LEU A 173 -6.88 -13.43 -1.96
N SER A 174 -6.74 -14.71 -2.32
CA SER A 174 -7.72 -15.75 -1.99
C SER A 174 -7.65 -16.20 -0.53
N GLY A 175 -6.53 -15.96 0.15
CA GLY A 175 -6.37 -16.20 1.59
C GLY A 175 -7.04 -15.14 2.47
N ILE A 176 -7.52 -14.03 1.89
CA ILE A 176 -8.16 -12.95 2.65
C ILE A 176 -9.61 -13.32 2.95
N LYS A 177 -9.89 -13.68 4.21
CA LYS A 177 -11.26 -13.97 4.67
C LYS A 177 -12.17 -12.75 4.52
N PRO A 178 -13.39 -12.90 3.96
CA PRO A 178 -14.39 -11.83 3.91
C PRO A 178 -14.78 -11.32 5.30
N TYR A 179 -15.13 -10.04 5.39
CA TYR A 179 -15.65 -9.44 6.61
C TYR A 179 -17.15 -9.67 6.72
N ALA A 180 -17.58 -10.08 7.91
CA ALA A 180 -18.99 -10.23 8.25
C ALA A 180 -19.63 -8.85 8.42
N ARG A 181 -20.59 -8.52 7.55
CA ARG A 181 -21.47 -7.35 7.70
C ARG A 181 -22.89 -7.80 8.03
N SER A 182 -23.74 -6.88 8.45
CA SER A 182 -25.13 -7.19 8.82
C SER A 182 -26.00 -7.72 7.68
N LYS A 183 -25.66 -7.39 6.42
CA LYS A 183 -26.43 -7.82 5.24
C LYS A 183 -25.66 -8.80 4.36
N LYS A 184 -24.52 -8.37 3.81
CA LYS A 184 -23.71 -9.13 2.87
C LYS A 184 -22.24 -8.98 3.23
N GLU A 185 -21.50 -10.08 3.22
CA GLU A 185 -20.06 -10.06 3.47
C GLU A 185 -19.33 -9.14 2.47
N PHE A 186 -18.28 -8.49 2.96
CA PHE A 186 -17.37 -7.70 2.14
C PHE A 186 -16.09 -8.51 1.88
N SER A 187 -15.71 -8.71 0.62
CA SER A 187 -14.47 -9.40 0.27
C SER A 187 -13.38 -8.40 -0.12
N SER A 188 -12.47 -8.14 0.82
CA SER A 188 -11.28 -7.32 0.54
C SER A 188 -10.40 -7.94 -0.55
N GLY A 189 -10.31 -9.27 -0.62
CA GLY A 189 -9.57 -9.95 -1.69
C GLY A 189 -10.12 -9.62 -3.08
N ASN A 190 -11.45 -9.64 -3.25
CA ASN A 190 -12.09 -9.29 -4.52
C ASN A 190 -11.96 -7.79 -4.82
N GLU A 191 -12.12 -6.92 -3.82
CA GLU A 191 -11.96 -5.47 -3.99
C GLU A 191 -10.53 -5.13 -4.44
N LEU A 192 -9.52 -5.65 -3.75
CA LEU A 192 -8.11 -5.44 -4.09
C LEU A 192 -7.76 -5.97 -5.48
N LYS A 193 -8.31 -7.13 -5.86
CA LYS A 193 -8.14 -7.69 -7.20
C LYS A 193 -8.69 -6.74 -8.26
N TYR A 194 -9.93 -6.30 -8.07
CA TYR A 194 -10.62 -5.41 -9.00
C TYR A 194 -9.91 -4.06 -9.12
N GLN A 195 -9.36 -3.51 -8.03
CA GLN A 195 -8.53 -2.29 -8.03
C GLN A 195 -7.29 -2.39 -8.96
N ILE A 196 -6.70 -3.58 -9.13
CA ILE A 196 -5.61 -3.81 -10.08
C ILE A 196 -6.17 -3.87 -11.51
N GLU A 197 -7.25 -4.63 -11.70
CA GLU A 197 -7.86 -4.86 -13.02
C GLU A 197 -8.30 -3.57 -13.71
N VAL A 198 -8.84 -2.61 -12.96
CA VAL A 198 -9.27 -1.31 -13.51
C VAL A 198 -8.12 -0.33 -13.78
N GLY A 199 -6.89 -0.63 -13.33
CA GLY A 199 -5.72 0.24 -13.50
C GLY A 199 -4.96 -0.07 -14.80
N PRO A 200 -5.04 0.77 -15.85
CA PRO A 200 -4.43 0.42 -17.15
C PRO A 200 -2.89 0.53 -17.16
N ILE A 201 -2.33 1.40 -16.31
CA ILE A 201 -0.90 1.78 -16.34
C ILE A 201 0.01 0.61 -16.00
N LEU A 202 -0.30 -0.14 -14.94
CA LEU A 202 0.57 -1.22 -14.49
C LEU A 202 0.63 -2.34 -15.53
N LYS A 203 -0.52 -2.73 -16.09
CA LYS A 203 -0.58 -3.75 -17.15
C LYS A 203 0.18 -3.33 -18.41
N LYS A 204 0.14 -2.05 -18.76
CA LYS A 204 0.81 -1.51 -19.95
C LYS A 204 2.34 -1.44 -19.77
N HIS A 205 2.81 -0.87 -18.66
CA HIS A 205 4.23 -0.54 -18.46
C HIS A 205 5.02 -1.59 -17.69
N SER A 206 4.35 -2.45 -16.90
CA SER A 206 5.01 -3.55 -16.19
C SER A 206 4.10 -4.79 -16.13
N PRO A 207 3.87 -5.46 -17.28
CA PRO A 207 2.97 -6.61 -17.37
C PRO A 207 3.41 -7.79 -16.48
N ILE A 208 4.71 -7.96 -16.26
CA ILE A 208 5.27 -8.98 -15.36
C ILE A 208 4.89 -8.66 -13.91
N PHE A 209 5.08 -7.42 -13.45
CA PHE A 209 4.70 -7.02 -12.10
C PHE A 209 3.19 -7.01 -11.91
N HIS A 210 2.42 -6.60 -12.91
CA HIS A 210 0.96 -6.71 -12.91
C HIS A 210 0.52 -8.15 -12.63
N LYS A 211 1.10 -9.12 -13.35
CA LYS A 211 0.81 -10.55 -13.14
C LYS A 211 1.17 -10.98 -11.72
N TYR A 212 2.35 -10.61 -11.23
CA TYR A 212 2.77 -10.95 -9.86
C TYR A 212 1.85 -10.33 -8.80
N ALA A 213 1.46 -9.06 -8.95
CA ALA A 213 0.55 -8.38 -8.04
C ALA A 213 -0.84 -9.04 -7.96
N MET A 214 -1.31 -9.62 -9.07
CA MET A 214 -2.58 -10.35 -9.18
C MET A 214 -2.51 -11.78 -8.64
N GLU A 215 -1.40 -12.47 -8.87
CA GLU A 215 -1.26 -13.92 -8.67
C GLU A 215 -0.38 -14.28 -7.47
N TYR A 216 0.18 -13.30 -6.74
CA TYR A 216 0.96 -13.48 -5.52
C TYR A 216 0.32 -14.56 -4.61
N PRO A 217 1.10 -15.53 -4.07
CA PRO A 217 2.56 -15.63 -4.12
C PRO A 217 3.13 -16.26 -5.40
N ASN A 218 2.31 -16.62 -6.37
CA ASN A 218 2.76 -17.31 -7.57
C ASN A 218 3.44 -16.35 -8.56
N ASN A 219 4.36 -16.90 -9.38
CA ASN A 219 5.08 -16.17 -10.42
C ASN A 219 5.95 -15.02 -9.89
N LYS A 220 6.60 -15.20 -8.73
CA LYS A 220 7.57 -14.22 -8.21
C LYS A 220 8.66 -13.94 -9.24
N PRO A 221 8.78 -12.70 -9.76
CA PRO A 221 9.83 -12.35 -10.71
C PRO A 221 11.22 -12.35 -10.07
N ASP A 222 12.26 -12.54 -10.88
CA ASP A 222 13.63 -12.40 -10.42
C ASP A 222 13.90 -10.97 -9.93
N GLY A 223 14.60 -10.85 -8.80
CA GLY A 223 14.86 -9.57 -8.15
C GLY A 223 13.64 -8.95 -7.46
N ALA A 224 12.48 -9.62 -7.44
CA ALA A 224 11.35 -9.15 -6.66
C ALA A 224 11.63 -9.29 -5.15
N GLU A 225 11.48 -8.17 -4.45
CA GLU A 225 11.63 -8.07 -3.01
C GLU A 225 10.27 -7.81 -2.36
N GLU A 226 10.10 -8.27 -1.12
CA GLU A 226 8.88 -8.06 -0.36
C GLU A 226 9.12 -7.98 1.14
N SER A 227 8.18 -7.36 1.84
CA SER A 227 8.18 -7.27 3.29
C SER A 227 6.76 -7.26 3.84
N PHE A 228 6.63 -7.76 5.07
CA PHE A 228 5.37 -7.79 5.81
C PHE A 228 5.56 -7.08 7.13
N PHE A 229 4.54 -6.32 7.52
CA PHE A 229 4.53 -5.64 8.81
C PHE A 229 3.09 -5.35 9.22
N TRP A 230 2.89 -5.16 10.51
CA TRP A 230 1.67 -4.58 11.04
C TRP A 230 1.90 -3.13 11.40
N VAL A 231 0.83 -2.34 11.35
CA VAL A 231 0.82 -0.93 11.77
C VAL A 231 -0.36 -0.71 12.69
N ASN A 232 -0.12 -0.10 13.83
CA ASN A 232 -1.15 0.43 14.72
C ASN A 232 -1.18 1.96 14.57
N SER A 233 -2.32 2.49 14.13
CA SER A 233 -2.52 3.90 13.81
C SER A 233 -3.81 4.45 14.39
N ILE A 234 -3.91 5.77 14.52
CA ILE A 234 -5.16 6.46 14.78
C ILE A 234 -5.75 6.97 13.46
N ILE A 235 -6.84 6.34 13.03
CA ILE A 235 -7.59 6.72 11.82
C ILE A 235 -9.01 7.10 12.23
N ASP A 236 -9.46 8.30 11.86
CA ASP A 236 -10.76 8.86 12.27
C ASP A 236 -10.96 8.76 13.79
N GLU A 237 -9.94 9.13 14.56
CA GLU A 237 -9.89 9.06 16.03
C GLU A 237 -10.02 7.64 16.62
N LYS A 238 -9.92 6.61 15.77
CA LYS A 238 -10.04 5.21 16.17
C LYS A 238 -8.71 4.47 16.06
N PRO A 239 -8.26 3.78 17.13
CA PRO A 239 -7.16 2.82 17.05
C PRO A 239 -7.45 1.75 16.01
N THR A 240 -6.57 1.63 15.03
CA THR A 240 -6.75 0.83 13.82
C THR A 240 -5.47 0.07 13.55
N ILE A 241 -5.60 -1.25 13.40
CA ILE A 241 -4.49 -2.15 13.11
C ILE A 241 -4.60 -2.57 11.65
N ALA A 242 -3.53 -2.43 10.88
CA ALA A 242 -3.42 -2.91 9.53
C ALA A 242 -2.34 -3.99 9.41
N LEU A 243 -2.58 -5.01 8.57
CA LEU A 243 -1.54 -5.89 8.07
C LEU A 243 -1.17 -5.46 6.66
N VAL A 244 0.12 -5.23 6.45
CA VAL A 244 0.64 -4.60 5.24
C VAL A 244 1.63 -5.53 4.56
N HIS A 245 1.50 -5.64 3.24
CA HIS A 245 2.45 -6.26 2.34
C HIS A 245 3.00 -5.21 1.40
N ARG A 246 4.32 -5.04 1.38
CA ARG A 246 5.01 -4.25 0.36
C ARG A 246 5.79 -5.20 -0.52
N LEU A 247 5.65 -5.04 -1.84
CA LEU A 247 6.44 -5.77 -2.82
C LEU A 247 6.91 -4.83 -3.92
N GLY A 248 8.00 -5.18 -4.58
CA GLY A 248 8.49 -4.44 -5.74
C GLY A 248 9.56 -5.21 -6.50
N MET A 249 9.90 -4.74 -7.69
CA MET A 249 10.96 -5.31 -8.50
C MET A 249 11.66 -4.23 -9.35
N PRO A 250 12.89 -4.48 -9.83
CA PRO A 250 13.53 -3.61 -10.78
C PRO A 250 12.74 -3.53 -12.09
N GLN A 251 12.64 -2.35 -12.69
CA GLN A 251 11.96 -2.12 -13.97
C GLN A 251 12.65 -1.00 -14.74
N ASP A 252 13.23 -1.30 -15.90
CA ASP A 252 13.86 -0.32 -16.82
C ASP A 252 14.82 0.66 -16.12
N GLY A 253 15.68 0.15 -15.24
CA GLY A 253 16.61 0.98 -14.44
C GLY A 253 15.96 1.74 -13.28
N GLY A 254 14.63 1.66 -13.15
CA GLY A 254 13.82 2.13 -12.04
C GLY A 254 13.35 0.99 -11.12
N TRP A 255 12.32 1.28 -10.33
CA TRP A 255 11.69 0.33 -9.43
C TRP A 255 10.16 0.48 -9.48
N VAL A 256 9.44 -0.62 -9.72
CA VAL A 256 7.98 -0.66 -9.62
C VAL A 256 7.59 -1.33 -8.31
N TYR A 257 6.55 -0.83 -7.65
CA TYR A 257 6.19 -1.29 -6.32
C TYR A 257 4.70 -1.17 -6.00
N LEU A 258 4.29 -1.96 -5.00
CA LEU A 258 2.93 -2.05 -4.52
C LEU A 258 2.93 -2.14 -2.99
N GLU A 259 2.06 -1.38 -2.33
CA GLU A 259 1.72 -1.52 -0.92
C GLU A 259 0.27 -2.00 -0.82
N ARG A 260 0.01 -3.05 -0.06
CA ARG A 260 -1.32 -3.62 0.13
C ARG A 260 -1.61 -3.77 1.60
N HIS A 261 -2.69 -3.14 2.06
CA HIS A 261 -3.23 -3.37 3.39
C HIS A 261 -4.29 -4.46 3.25
N PHE A 262 -3.85 -5.71 3.40
CA PHE A 262 -4.69 -6.90 3.18
C PHE A 262 -5.62 -7.19 4.37
N TYR A 263 -5.44 -6.48 5.48
CA TYR A 263 -6.36 -6.39 6.59
C TYR A 263 -6.27 -4.99 7.19
N ILE A 264 -7.42 -4.42 7.57
CA ILE A 264 -7.53 -3.19 8.36
C ILE A 264 -8.65 -3.44 9.37
N SER A 265 -8.40 -3.25 10.66
CA SER A 265 -9.34 -3.67 11.71
C SER A 265 -10.66 -2.88 11.72
N ARG A 266 -10.66 -1.62 11.26
CA ARG A 266 -11.83 -0.73 11.20
C ARG A 266 -11.57 0.51 10.33
N SER A 267 -12.58 1.39 10.21
CA SER A 267 -12.58 2.67 9.46
C SER A 267 -12.49 2.52 7.93
N HIS A 268 -11.51 1.76 7.43
CA HIS A 268 -11.38 1.36 6.03
C HIS A 268 -11.57 -0.16 5.89
N ASN A 269 -11.86 -0.62 4.68
CA ASN A 269 -12.02 -2.03 4.36
C ASN A 269 -10.69 -2.66 3.89
N CYS A 270 -10.03 -1.99 2.93
CA CYS A 270 -8.72 -2.35 2.40
C CYS A 270 -8.08 -1.14 1.71
N LEU A 271 -6.78 -1.20 1.47
CA LEU A 271 -6.02 -0.19 0.74
C LEU A 271 -5.01 -0.85 -0.20
N GLN A 272 -4.86 -0.30 -1.39
CA GLN A 272 -3.76 -0.64 -2.27
C GLN A 272 -3.13 0.62 -2.87
N GLY A 273 -1.81 0.73 -2.74
CA GLY A 273 -0.99 1.72 -3.40
C GLY A 273 -0.13 1.07 -4.47
N ILE A 274 -0.07 1.67 -5.66
CA ILE A 274 0.78 1.23 -6.77
C ILE A 274 1.59 2.44 -7.22
N GLY A 275 2.89 2.25 -7.45
CA GLY A 275 3.76 3.32 -7.90
C GLY A 275 5.01 2.82 -8.60
N ALA A 276 5.82 3.78 -9.04
CA ALA A 276 7.17 3.51 -9.45
C ALA A 276 8.09 4.69 -9.10
N ALA A 277 9.38 4.36 -8.96
CA ALA A 277 10.47 5.30 -8.91
C ALA A 277 11.24 5.18 -10.23
N LEU A 278 11.16 6.23 -11.04
CA LEU A 278 11.71 6.30 -12.39
C LEU A 278 13.04 7.06 -12.34
N PRO A 279 14.13 6.52 -12.91
CA PRO A 279 15.44 7.17 -12.83
C PRO A 279 15.46 8.46 -13.65
N VAL A 280 16.13 9.49 -13.13
CA VAL A 280 16.52 10.71 -13.86
C VAL A 280 17.99 11.01 -13.53
N ASP A 281 18.65 11.88 -14.32
CA ASP A 281 20.10 12.10 -14.25
C ASP A 281 20.64 12.35 -12.82
N ASP A 282 19.88 13.03 -11.98
CA ASP A 282 20.27 13.47 -10.64
C ASP A 282 19.34 12.96 -9.52
N GLY A 283 18.54 11.92 -9.78
CA GLY A 283 17.66 11.36 -8.76
C GLY A 283 16.59 10.40 -9.31
N ALA A 284 15.37 10.50 -8.77
CA ALA A 284 14.23 9.74 -9.24
C ALA A 284 12.95 10.58 -9.27
N VAL A 285 12.08 10.33 -10.24
CA VAL A 285 10.68 10.75 -10.20
C VAL A 285 9.87 9.63 -9.60
N VAL A 286 9.20 9.92 -8.50
CA VAL A 286 8.30 9.00 -7.81
C VAL A 286 6.87 9.35 -8.20
N PHE A 287 6.10 8.36 -8.62
CA PHE A 287 4.65 8.47 -8.68
C PHE A 287 4.00 7.38 -7.85
N TYR A 288 2.89 7.71 -7.22
CA TYR A 288 2.17 6.79 -6.36
C TYR A 288 0.67 7.07 -6.43
N ALA A 289 -0.12 6.02 -6.61
CA ALA A 289 -1.57 6.09 -6.61
C ALA A 289 -2.13 5.10 -5.61
N THR A 290 -3.03 5.58 -4.75
CA THR A 290 -3.73 4.77 -3.75
C THR A 290 -5.20 4.66 -4.08
N ARG A 291 -5.74 3.48 -3.80
CA ARG A 291 -7.16 3.15 -3.81
C ARG A 291 -7.52 2.59 -2.43
N THR A 292 -8.42 3.24 -1.73
CA THR A 292 -8.84 2.89 -0.37
C THR A 292 -10.34 2.63 -0.36
N SER A 293 -10.76 1.42 0.00
CA SER A 293 -12.18 1.10 0.15
C SER A 293 -12.67 1.45 1.56
N THR A 294 -13.83 2.09 1.66
CA THR A 294 -14.52 2.38 2.94
C THR A 294 -16.03 2.46 2.76
N ASP A 295 -16.76 1.91 3.73
CA ASP A 295 -18.22 1.98 3.75
C ASP A 295 -18.73 3.43 3.97
N GLN A 296 -17.88 4.35 4.47
CA GLN A 296 -18.24 5.73 4.79
C GLN A 296 -18.67 6.57 3.57
N VAL A 297 -18.17 6.21 2.38
CA VAL A 297 -18.43 6.96 1.13
C VAL A 297 -19.44 6.26 0.21
N SER A 298 -19.97 5.13 0.66
CA SER A 298 -21.04 4.41 -0.04
C SER A 298 -22.41 5.08 0.15
N GLY A 299 -23.37 4.73 -0.71
CA GLY A 299 -24.78 5.13 -0.58
C GLY A 299 -25.09 6.59 -0.96
N PHE A 300 -26.16 7.14 -0.38
CA PHE A 300 -26.69 8.47 -0.73
C PHE A 300 -25.64 9.57 -0.54
N GLY A 301 -25.45 10.40 -1.57
CA GLY A 301 -24.42 11.43 -1.60
C GLY A 301 -22.99 10.91 -1.75
N GLY A 302 -22.80 9.63 -2.03
CA GLY A 302 -21.49 8.98 -2.07
C GLY A 302 -20.47 9.66 -2.99
N ALA A 303 -20.88 10.15 -4.16
CA ALA A 303 -19.99 10.91 -5.05
C ALA A 303 -19.42 12.19 -4.40
N ALA A 304 -20.26 12.96 -3.70
CA ALA A 304 -19.81 14.16 -2.98
C ALA A 304 -18.90 13.79 -1.79
N LYS A 305 -19.24 12.74 -1.05
CA LYS A 305 -18.41 12.21 0.05
C LYS A 305 -17.04 11.76 -0.45
N ARG A 306 -16.98 11.08 -1.60
CA ARG A 306 -15.71 10.68 -2.24
C ARG A 306 -14.88 11.89 -2.63
N THR A 307 -15.45 12.92 -3.22
CA THR A 307 -14.71 14.16 -3.56
C THR A 307 -14.07 14.80 -2.32
N ILE A 308 -14.82 14.91 -1.23
CA ILE A 308 -14.31 15.47 0.04
C ILE A 308 -13.25 14.54 0.64
N GLY A 309 -13.53 13.24 0.72
CA GLY A 309 -12.61 12.23 1.24
C GLY A 309 -11.29 12.17 0.48
N ASN A 310 -11.33 12.21 -0.86
CA ASN A 310 -10.15 12.25 -1.72
C ASN A 310 -9.28 13.49 -1.44
N ARG A 311 -9.89 14.66 -1.25
CA ARG A 311 -9.15 15.88 -0.92
C ARG A 311 -8.46 15.77 0.45
N ILE A 312 -9.16 15.28 1.48
CA ILE A 312 -8.60 15.11 2.82
C ILE A 312 -7.48 14.07 2.83
N MET A 313 -7.73 12.89 2.25
CA MET A 313 -6.74 11.82 2.13
C MET A 313 -5.52 12.28 1.31
N GLY A 314 -5.76 13.01 0.23
CA GLY A 314 -4.69 13.55 -0.62
C GLY A 314 -3.79 14.54 0.10
N GLY A 315 -4.35 15.48 0.87
CA GLY A 315 -3.57 16.42 1.65
C GLY A 315 -2.71 15.74 2.73
N ARG A 316 -3.29 14.77 3.46
CA ARG A 316 -2.55 13.97 4.46
C ARG A 316 -1.43 13.15 3.81
N MET A 317 -1.73 12.47 2.70
CA MET A 317 -0.75 11.66 1.99
C MET A 317 0.38 12.52 1.43
N ALA A 318 0.08 13.68 0.84
CA ALA A 318 1.08 14.63 0.38
C ALA A 318 2.02 15.08 1.50
N ALA A 319 1.48 15.41 2.68
CA ALA A 319 2.30 15.77 3.84
C ALA A 319 3.19 14.61 4.31
N ASN A 320 2.68 13.38 4.33
CA ASN A 320 3.47 12.19 4.68
C ASN A 320 4.60 11.95 3.68
N PHE A 321 4.32 12.05 2.38
CA PHE A 321 5.32 11.84 1.32
C PHE A 321 6.36 12.96 1.28
N GLU A 322 5.97 14.20 1.58
CA GLU A 322 6.93 15.30 1.71
C GLU A 322 7.89 15.07 2.88
N ARG A 323 7.40 14.62 4.04
CA ARG A 323 8.27 14.23 5.15
C ARG A 323 9.16 13.03 4.80
N ALA A 324 8.61 12.02 4.14
CA ALA A 324 9.38 10.86 3.68
C ALA A 324 10.51 11.28 2.70
N ARG A 325 10.23 12.23 1.80
CA ARG A 325 11.21 12.81 0.89
C ARG A 325 12.38 13.43 1.64
N GLN A 326 12.13 14.16 2.73
CA GLN A 326 13.19 14.73 3.57
C GLN A 326 14.02 13.65 4.26
N VAL A 327 13.38 12.61 4.82
CA VAL A 327 14.08 11.49 5.47
C VAL A 327 15.06 10.79 4.53
N VAL A 328 14.66 10.56 3.27
CA VAL A 328 15.52 9.93 2.25
C VAL A 328 16.72 10.80 1.90
N VAL A 329 16.53 12.12 1.81
CA VAL A 329 17.60 13.07 1.52
C VAL A 329 18.60 13.14 2.69
N THR A 330 18.14 13.18 3.93
CA THR A 330 19.05 13.18 5.10
C THR A 330 19.82 11.85 5.22
N ALA A 331 19.21 10.71 4.87
CA ALA A 331 19.93 9.43 4.83
C ALA A 331 21.10 9.45 3.81
N LYS A 332 20.92 10.11 2.66
CA LYS A 332 22.00 10.34 1.67
C LYS A 332 23.15 11.14 2.28
N GLU A 333 22.88 12.15 3.10
CA GLU A 333 23.91 12.97 3.76
C GLU A 333 24.71 12.16 4.80
N LEU A 334 24.04 11.29 5.54
CA LEU A 334 24.68 10.43 6.54
C LEU A 334 25.60 9.37 5.92
N ASP A 335 25.27 8.83 4.75
CA ASP A 335 26.15 7.90 4.02
C ASP A 335 27.35 8.64 3.38
N MET A 336 27.20 9.91 2.99
CA MET A 336 28.32 10.72 2.48
C MET A 336 29.31 11.14 3.58
N LEU A 337 28.88 11.23 4.84
CA LEU A 337 29.76 11.55 5.98
C LEU A 337 30.49 10.32 6.56
N LYS A 338 30.23 9.12 6.03
CA LYS A 338 30.89 7.87 6.42
C LYS A 338 31.99 7.43 5.42
N LEU A 339 32.35 8.28 4.46
CA LEU A 339 33.49 8.13 3.54
C LEU A 339 34.63 9.08 3.96
#